data_AF-A0A258L7L8-F1
#
_entry.id   AF-A0A258L7L8-F1
#
_cell.length_a   1.000
_cell.length_b   1.000
_cell.length_c   1.000
_cell.angle_alpha   90.00
_cell.angle_beta   90.00
_cell.angle_gamma   90.00
#
_symmetry.space_group_name_H-M   'P 1'
#
loop_
_entity.id
_entity.type
_entity.pdbx_description
1 polymer ?
#
loop_
_entity_poly.entity_id
_entity_poly.type
_entity_poly.pdbx_seq_one_letter_code
_entity_poly.pdbx_strand_id
1 'polypeptide(L)'
;MRPQHIASGAFSFSESVMRVVVAEADMVRSRFEAACRRLGDGEARRAFTMALNKEGRKALTAHRRALVKQSSIPRSDVHAAVRFTQAKRSSLETRTTGSGRHLPLSRFGAKQFSYGVRAKVWGKAQTYPSAFVVRRYGNNVYKRTSAKRLPIEQLWGPAIPVEMLRDDAFEAWSAQPPKIAQEAQRLVALMLSGVAIGRQGTP
;
A
#
# COMPACT_ATOMS: atom_id res chain seq x y z
N MET A 1 21.74 -8.26 -38.21
CA MET A 1 20.47 -7.53 -38.44
C MET A 1 19.74 -7.40 -37.10
N ARG A 2 19.20 -6.21 -36.80
CA ARG A 2 18.36 -5.92 -35.64
C ARG A 2 16.97 -6.61 -35.78
N PRO A 3 16.14 -6.62 -34.71
CA PRO A 3 15.38 -7.75 -34.20
C PRO A 3 13.95 -7.84 -34.76
N GLN A 4 13.24 -8.93 -34.44
CA GLN A 4 11.78 -9.00 -34.58
C GLN A 4 11.15 -9.64 -33.32
N HIS A 5 10.29 -8.84 -32.71
CA HIS A 5 8.99 -9.17 -32.13
C HIS A 5 8.80 -9.81 -30.74
N ILE A 6 7.78 -9.23 -30.13
CA ILE A 6 7.22 -9.32 -28.78
C ILE A 6 6.24 -10.49 -28.67
N ALA A 7 5.94 -10.85 -27.41
CA ALA A 7 4.83 -11.65 -26.89
C ALA A 7 5.20 -13.12 -26.69
N SER A 8 4.90 -13.76 -25.57
CA SER A 8 3.80 -13.56 -24.63
C SER A 8 4.16 -14.31 -23.34
N GLY A 9 3.60 -13.88 -22.21
CA GLY A 9 3.79 -14.57 -20.95
C GLY A 9 3.16 -15.97 -20.96
N ALA A 10 3.76 -16.87 -20.18
CA ALA A 10 3.04 -17.81 -19.33
C ALA A 10 4.07 -18.48 -18.42
N PHE A 11 3.94 -18.21 -17.13
CA PHE A 11 4.54 -19.04 -16.09
C PHE A 11 3.81 -20.39 -16.06
N SER A 12 4.55 -21.48 -15.99
CA SER A 12 4.05 -22.76 -15.46
C SER A 12 5.10 -23.32 -14.51
N PHE A 13 4.60 -23.81 -13.38
CA PHE A 13 5.32 -24.30 -12.21
C PHE A 13 5.71 -25.77 -12.40
N SER A 14 6.96 -26.15 -12.09
CA SER A 14 7.30 -27.41 -11.39
C SER A 14 8.78 -27.48 -11.01
N GLU A 15 9.02 -27.76 -9.73
CA GLU A 15 10.19 -28.31 -9.02
C GLU A 15 11.66 -27.90 -9.32
N SER A 16 12.22 -27.27 -8.28
CA SER A 16 13.56 -27.45 -7.71
C SER A 16 14.81 -27.23 -8.56
N VAL A 17 15.24 -25.97 -8.65
CA VAL A 17 16.59 -25.55 -8.22
C VAL A 17 16.47 -24.14 -7.62
N MET A 18 16.98 -23.95 -6.39
CA MET A 18 17.10 -22.64 -5.76
C MET A 18 18.00 -21.74 -6.62
N ARG A 19 17.40 -20.99 -7.54
CA ARG A 19 18.08 -19.91 -8.23
C ARG A 19 18.16 -18.76 -7.24
N VAL A 20 19.37 -18.42 -6.80
CA VAL A 20 19.62 -17.21 -6.02
C VAL A 20 19.19 -16.02 -6.88
N VAL A 21 18.00 -15.49 -6.59
CA VAL A 21 17.52 -14.25 -7.17
C VAL A 21 18.08 -13.13 -6.30
N VAL A 22 19.20 -12.58 -6.73
CA VAL A 22 19.66 -11.28 -6.24
C VAL A 22 18.76 -10.21 -6.86
N ALA A 23 17.63 -9.93 -6.22
CA ALA A 23 16.74 -8.83 -6.60
C ALA A 23 16.81 -7.74 -5.53
N GLU A 24 17.49 -6.64 -5.85
CA GLU A 24 17.42 -5.32 -5.21
C GLU A 24 17.97 -5.18 -3.77
N ALA A 25 17.84 -6.21 -2.92
CA ALA A 25 18.42 -6.25 -1.58
C ALA A 25 19.94 -6.07 -1.58
N ASP A 26 20.64 -6.62 -2.59
CA ASP A 26 22.11 -6.55 -2.67
C ASP A 26 22.63 -5.16 -3.03
N MET A 27 21.88 -4.33 -3.77
CA MET A 27 22.29 -2.95 -4.01
C MET A 27 22.17 -2.09 -2.75
N VAL A 28 21.07 -2.23 -2.00
CA VAL A 28 20.88 -1.51 -0.74
C VAL A 28 21.92 -1.97 0.29
N ARG A 29 22.13 -3.29 0.39
CA ARG A 29 23.12 -3.91 1.28
C ARG A 29 24.55 -3.51 0.94
N SER A 30 24.98 -3.64 -0.33
CA SER A 30 26.34 -3.25 -0.74
C SER A 30 26.60 -1.77 -0.51
N ARG A 31 25.60 -0.90 -0.72
CA ARG A 31 25.69 0.53 -0.42
C ARG A 31 25.77 0.78 1.09
N PHE A 32 25.06 0.01 1.89
CA PHE A 32 25.14 0.09 3.34
C PHE A 32 26.54 -0.32 3.82
N GLU A 33 27.06 -1.45 3.37
CA GLU A 33 28.41 -1.92 3.69
C GLU A 33 29.48 -0.89 3.26
N ALA A 34 29.35 -0.32 2.06
CA ALA A 34 30.24 0.75 1.60
C ALA A 34 30.14 2.02 2.47
N ALA A 35 28.95 2.39 2.93
CA ALA A 35 28.77 3.52 3.83
C ALA A 35 29.37 3.24 5.21
N CYS A 36 29.19 2.04 5.76
CA CYS A 36 29.81 1.62 7.03
C CYS A 36 31.33 1.71 6.96
N ARG A 37 31.95 1.30 5.85
CA ARG A 37 33.40 1.43 5.63
C ARG A 37 33.88 2.88 5.59
N ARG A 38 33.06 3.82 5.10
CA ARG A 38 33.47 5.22 4.87
C ARG A 38 33.17 6.16 6.05
N LEU A 39 32.07 5.94 6.75
CA LEU A 39 31.54 6.83 7.81
C LEU A 39 31.57 6.19 9.20
N GLY A 40 31.78 4.89 9.28
CA GLY A 40 31.50 4.11 10.49
C GLY A 40 30.02 3.72 10.61
N ASP A 41 29.77 2.67 11.39
CA ASP A 41 28.47 1.98 11.46
C ASP A 41 27.34 2.88 12.01
N GLY A 42 27.66 3.79 12.93
CA GLY A 42 26.68 4.69 13.56
C GLY A 42 26.10 5.74 12.63
N GLU A 43 26.94 6.43 11.85
CA GLU A 43 26.50 7.45 10.89
C GLU A 43 25.91 6.82 9.63
N ALA A 44 26.42 5.66 9.19
CA ALA A 44 25.79 4.88 8.11
C ALA A 44 24.35 4.48 8.48
N ARG A 45 24.13 3.88 9.66
CA ARG A 45 22.77 3.55 10.15
C ARG A 45 21.86 4.76 10.25
N ARG A 46 22.40 5.93 10.63
CA ARG A 46 21.64 7.19 10.65
C ARG A 46 21.19 7.60 9.25
N ALA A 47 22.11 7.65 8.28
CA ALA A 47 21.80 8.02 6.90
C ALA A 47 20.71 7.11 6.31
N PHE A 48 20.83 5.80 6.51
CA PHE A 48 19.85 4.83 6.04
C PHE A 48 18.51 4.96 6.75
N THR A 49 18.48 5.14 8.08
CA THR A 49 17.24 5.38 8.82
C THR A 49 16.50 6.61 8.29
N MET A 50 17.23 7.69 8.01
CA MET A 50 16.65 8.92 7.45
C MET A 50 16.09 8.71 6.04
N ALA A 51 16.85 8.02 5.17
CA ALA A 51 16.40 7.69 3.81
C ALA A 51 15.13 6.82 3.84
N LEU A 52 15.15 5.75 4.61
CA LEU A 52 14.02 4.84 4.81
C LEU A 52 12.78 5.60 5.30
N ASN A 53 12.93 6.46 6.30
CA ASN A 53 11.82 7.19 6.88
C ASN A 53 11.26 8.30 5.98
N LYS A 54 12.10 8.92 5.17
CA LYS A 54 11.71 9.95 4.20
C LYS A 54 10.98 9.31 3.02
N GLU A 55 11.62 8.36 2.37
CA GLU A 55 11.04 7.70 1.20
C GLU A 55 9.85 6.81 1.59
N GLY A 56 9.92 6.12 2.74
CA GLY A 56 8.81 5.34 3.31
C GLY A 56 7.53 6.15 3.59
N ARG A 57 7.64 7.43 4.00
CA ARG A 57 6.47 8.31 4.15
C ARG A 57 5.88 8.76 2.80
N LYS A 58 6.72 9.02 1.80
CA LYS A 58 6.26 9.34 0.43
C LYS A 58 5.55 8.14 -0.20
N ALA A 59 6.18 6.98 -0.08
CA ALA A 59 5.68 5.66 -0.37
C ALA A 59 4.27 5.42 0.19
N LEU A 60 4.11 5.54 1.51
CA LEU A 60 2.82 5.42 2.19
C LEU A 60 1.77 6.37 1.58
N THR A 61 2.17 7.61 1.27
CA THR A 61 1.28 8.60 0.69
C THR A 61 0.82 8.21 -0.72
N ALA A 62 1.73 7.73 -1.57
CA ALA A 62 1.41 7.23 -2.90
C ALA A 62 0.51 6.00 -2.83
N HIS A 63 0.85 5.03 -1.97
CA HIS A 63 0.08 3.82 -1.76
C HIS A 63 -1.35 4.11 -1.28
N ARG A 64 -1.54 4.97 -0.27
CA ARG A 64 -2.88 5.38 0.19
C ARG A 64 -3.69 6.08 -0.91
N ARG A 65 -3.04 6.90 -1.76
CA ARG A 65 -3.72 7.58 -2.88
C ARG A 65 -4.19 6.58 -3.93
N ALA A 66 -3.33 5.63 -4.31
CA ALA A 66 -3.67 4.54 -5.23
C ALA A 66 -4.82 3.70 -4.66
N LEU A 67 -4.72 3.28 -3.39
CA LEU A 67 -5.73 2.50 -2.70
C LEU A 67 -7.12 3.17 -2.71
N VAL A 68 -7.20 4.47 -2.39
CA VAL A 68 -8.47 5.22 -2.42
C VAL A 68 -9.05 5.25 -3.84
N LYS A 69 -8.20 5.50 -4.85
CA LYS A 69 -8.64 5.57 -6.25
C LYS A 69 -9.16 4.22 -6.74
N GLN A 70 -8.41 3.15 -6.49
CA GLN A 70 -8.71 1.79 -6.91
C GLN A 70 -9.99 1.27 -6.23
N SER A 71 -10.09 1.37 -4.91
CA SER A 71 -11.17 0.73 -4.13
C SER A 71 -12.41 1.60 -3.92
N SER A 72 -12.30 2.93 -4.13
CA SER A 72 -13.30 3.92 -3.74
C SER A 72 -13.61 3.96 -2.23
N ILE A 73 -12.74 3.39 -1.40
CA ILE A 73 -12.84 3.50 0.06
C ILE A 73 -12.61 4.96 0.48
N PRO A 74 -13.41 5.51 1.42
CA PRO A 74 -13.19 6.85 1.94
C PRO A 74 -11.77 7.06 2.47
N ARG A 75 -11.19 8.22 2.16
CA ARG A 75 -9.82 8.57 2.56
C ARG A 75 -9.63 8.51 4.09
N SER A 76 -10.64 8.92 4.86
CA SER A 76 -10.64 8.84 6.32
C SER A 76 -10.45 7.41 6.82
N ASP A 77 -11.18 6.46 6.25
CA ASP A 77 -11.12 5.04 6.64
C ASP A 77 -9.76 4.43 6.24
N VAL A 78 -9.24 4.78 5.05
CA VAL A 78 -7.87 4.39 4.64
C VAL A 78 -6.81 4.93 5.60
N HIS A 79 -6.90 6.20 6.00
CA HIS A 79 -5.97 6.79 6.95
C HIS A 79 -6.07 6.14 8.34
N ALA A 80 -7.28 5.79 8.75
CA ALA A 80 -7.55 5.14 10.03
C ALA A 80 -7.11 3.68 10.07
N ALA A 81 -7.07 2.97 8.94
CA ALA A 81 -6.72 1.55 8.88
C ALA A 81 -5.26 1.27 8.49
N VAL A 82 -4.66 2.11 7.64
CA VAL A 82 -3.28 1.92 7.19
C VAL A 82 -2.34 2.59 8.20
N ARG A 83 -1.37 1.85 8.73
CA ARG A 83 -0.35 2.35 9.67
C ARG A 83 1.03 2.23 9.06
N PHE A 84 1.91 3.16 9.46
CA PHE A 84 3.31 3.18 9.07
C PHE A 84 4.19 3.13 10.31
N THR A 85 5.02 2.11 10.38
CA THR A 85 6.04 1.95 11.41
C THR A 85 7.36 2.41 10.83
N GLN A 86 7.94 3.41 11.47
CA GLN A 86 9.21 4.01 11.06
C GLN A 86 10.41 3.14 11.40
N ALA A 87 11.44 3.24 10.57
CA ALA A 87 12.74 2.64 10.82
C ALA A 87 13.42 3.31 12.03
N LYS A 88 14.17 2.50 12.76
CA LYS A 88 15.03 2.92 13.89
C LYS A 88 16.49 2.59 13.55
N ARG A 89 17.44 3.20 14.25
CA ARG A 89 18.86 2.86 14.07
C ARG A 89 19.16 1.39 14.37
N SER A 90 18.39 0.77 15.27
CA SER A 90 18.48 -0.65 15.61
C SER A 90 17.70 -1.57 14.66
N SER A 91 16.81 -1.02 13.85
CA SER A 91 15.89 -1.77 12.98
C SER A 91 15.69 -0.97 11.70
N LEU A 92 16.50 -1.29 10.69
CA LEU A 92 16.54 -0.63 9.39
C LEU A 92 15.43 -1.11 8.45
N GLU A 93 14.21 -1.27 8.99
CA GLU A 93 13.02 -1.62 8.22
C GLU A 93 11.91 -0.60 8.44
N THR A 94 11.13 -0.35 7.40
CA THR A 94 9.85 0.35 7.52
C THR A 94 8.73 -0.62 7.24
N ARG A 95 7.66 -0.57 8.04
CA ARG A 95 6.51 -1.46 7.85
C ARG A 95 5.27 -0.65 7.54
N THR A 96 4.57 -1.05 6.48
CA THR A 96 3.22 -0.55 6.19
C THR A 96 2.24 -1.68 6.47
N THR A 97 1.32 -1.48 7.42
CA THR A 97 0.34 -2.50 7.79
C THR A 97 -1.07 -1.98 7.55
N GLY A 98 -1.91 -2.79 6.90
CA GLY A 98 -3.34 -2.56 6.81
C GLY A 98 -4.10 -3.49 7.74
N SER A 99 -5.09 -2.95 8.43
CA SER A 99 -6.04 -3.76 9.21
C SER A 99 -7.47 -3.42 8.83
N GLY A 100 -8.43 -4.22 9.31
CA GLY A 100 -9.85 -3.97 9.12
C GLY A 100 -10.57 -5.08 8.37
N ARG A 101 -11.90 -4.98 8.41
CA ARG A 101 -12.83 -5.90 7.74
C ARG A 101 -13.37 -5.26 6.47
N HIS A 102 -14.19 -6.01 5.74
CA HIS A 102 -15.00 -5.44 4.66
C HIS A 102 -15.83 -4.28 5.21
N LEU A 103 -15.84 -3.17 4.47
CA LEU A 103 -16.59 -1.99 4.88
C LEU A 103 -18.05 -2.13 4.44
N PRO A 104 -19.02 -1.67 5.24
CA PRO A 104 -20.42 -1.76 4.83
C PRO A 104 -20.65 -0.87 3.61
N LEU A 105 -21.54 -1.29 2.71
CA LEU A 105 -21.79 -0.58 1.45
C LEU A 105 -22.24 0.89 1.67
N SER A 106 -22.80 1.19 2.85
CA SER A 106 -23.15 2.55 3.30
C SER A 106 -22.00 3.55 3.25
N ARG A 107 -20.75 3.10 3.43
CA ARG A 107 -19.55 3.96 3.36
C ARG A 107 -19.20 4.43 1.96
N PHE A 108 -19.78 3.82 0.93
CA PHE A 108 -19.46 4.06 -0.47
C PHE A 108 -20.45 5.00 -1.16
N GLY A 109 -21.00 5.96 -0.40
CA GLY A 109 -21.99 6.92 -0.89
C GLY A 109 -23.29 6.26 -1.34
N ALA A 110 -23.71 5.20 -0.64
CA ALA A 110 -24.92 4.46 -0.97
C ALA A 110 -26.16 5.34 -0.91
N LYS A 111 -26.93 5.37 -2.00
CA LYS A 111 -28.23 6.07 -2.09
C LYS A 111 -29.31 5.11 -2.53
N GLN A 112 -30.45 5.14 -1.84
CA GLN A 112 -31.61 4.32 -2.16
C GLN A 112 -32.48 5.01 -3.21
N PHE A 113 -32.94 4.23 -4.18
CA PHE A 113 -33.84 4.59 -5.27
C PHE A 113 -34.99 3.58 -5.33
N SER A 114 -35.98 3.81 -6.20
CA SER A 114 -37.12 2.91 -6.39
C SER A 114 -36.72 1.49 -6.80
N TYR A 115 -35.65 1.35 -7.59
CA TYR A 115 -35.14 0.06 -8.10
C TYR A 115 -34.10 -0.63 -7.20
N GLY A 116 -33.63 0.02 -6.13
CA GLY A 116 -32.61 -0.54 -5.25
C GLY A 116 -31.64 0.51 -4.71
N VAL A 117 -30.39 0.13 -4.46
CA VAL A 117 -29.36 1.04 -3.94
C VAL A 117 -28.24 1.22 -4.97
N ARG A 118 -27.75 2.45 -5.12
CA ARG A 118 -26.56 2.75 -5.94
C ARG A 118 -25.41 3.17 -5.03
N ALA A 119 -24.22 2.61 -5.25
CA ALA A 119 -23.00 2.94 -4.50
C ALA A 119 -21.77 2.93 -5.42
N LYS A 120 -20.72 3.67 -5.07
CA LYS A 120 -19.48 3.72 -5.86
C LYS A 120 -18.42 2.79 -5.28
N VAL A 121 -18.14 1.70 -5.99
CA VAL A 121 -17.20 0.67 -5.56
C VAL A 121 -16.25 0.35 -6.72
N TRP A 122 -14.96 0.20 -6.41
CA TRP A 122 -13.90 -0.03 -7.40
C TRP A 122 -13.87 0.99 -8.54
N GLY A 123 -14.09 2.27 -8.22
CA GLY A 123 -14.09 3.38 -9.18
C GLY A 123 -15.38 3.52 -9.99
N LYS A 124 -16.29 2.54 -9.94
CA LYS A 124 -17.51 2.50 -10.75
C LYS A 124 -18.76 2.66 -9.89
N ALA A 125 -19.75 3.40 -10.41
CA ALA A 125 -21.07 3.43 -9.81
C ALA A 125 -21.79 2.10 -10.12
N GLN A 126 -22.12 1.35 -9.09
CA GLN A 126 -22.79 0.07 -9.20
C GLN A 126 -24.21 0.18 -8.63
N THR A 127 -25.15 -0.44 -9.33
CA THR A 127 -26.53 -0.58 -8.87
C THR A 127 -26.70 -1.96 -8.26
N TYR A 128 -27.33 -2.01 -7.10
CA TYR A 128 -27.66 -3.21 -6.37
C TYR A 128 -29.20 -3.34 -6.38
N PRO A 129 -29.76 -4.10 -7.35
CA PRO A 129 -31.20 -4.26 -7.49
C PRO A 129 -31.80 -4.90 -6.24
N SER A 130 -32.99 -4.43 -5.87
CA SER A 130 -33.74 -4.93 -4.71
C SER A 130 -33.02 -4.80 -3.36
N ALA A 131 -31.91 -4.05 -3.32
CA ALA A 131 -31.25 -3.67 -2.09
C ALA A 131 -31.95 -2.46 -1.47
N PHE A 132 -31.90 -2.33 -0.15
CA PHE A 132 -32.53 -1.25 0.58
C PHE A 132 -31.68 -0.81 1.77
N VAL A 133 -31.84 0.44 2.18
CA VAL A 133 -31.10 1.02 3.31
C VAL A 133 -31.93 0.83 4.58
N VAL A 134 -31.29 0.34 5.65
CA VAL A 134 -31.93 0.22 6.96
C VAL A 134 -31.30 1.22 7.93
N ARG A 135 -32.04 2.30 8.23
CA ARG A 135 -31.55 3.41 9.08
C ARG A 135 -31.18 2.96 10.48
N ARG A 136 -31.95 2.05 11.08
CA ARG A 136 -31.72 1.50 12.43
C ARG A 136 -30.34 0.86 12.58
N TYR A 137 -29.77 0.32 11.50
CA TYR A 137 -28.46 -0.32 11.51
C TYR A 137 -27.39 0.57 10.89
N GLY A 138 -27.39 1.86 11.21
CA GLY A 138 -26.36 2.80 10.75
C GLY A 138 -26.40 3.07 9.25
N ASN A 139 -27.59 3.09 8.65
CA ASN A 139 -27.81 3.24 7.20
C ASN A 139 -27.14 2.15 6.36
N ASN A 140 -26.92 0.96 6.93
CA ASN A 140 -26.37 -0.16 6.19
C ASN A 140 -27.33 -0.65 5.09
N VAL A 141 -26.74 -1.21 4.05
CA VAL A 141 -27.47 -1.71 2.87
C VAL A 141 -27.67 -3.20 3.03
N TYR A 142 -28.91 -3.65 2.81
CA TYR A 142 -29.29 -5.05 2.88
C TYR A 142 -29.95 -5.49 1.59
N LYS A 143 -29.89 -6.79 1.33
CA LYS A 143 -30.63 -7.45 0.26
C LYS A 143 -31.32 -8.68 0.83
N ARG A 144 -32.52 -8.99 0.33
CA ARG A 144 -33.20 -10.24 0.68
C ARG A 144 -32.57 -11.40 -0.09
N THR A 145 -32.33 -12.49 0.60
CA THR A 145 -31.82 -13.74 -0.02
C THR A 145 -32.97 -14.60 -0.54
N SER A 146 -34.21 -14.36 -0.10
CA SER A 146 -35.40 -15.10 -0.54
C SER A 146 -36.58 -14.18 -0.88
N ALA A 147 -37.61 -14.77 -1.51
CA ALA A 147 -38.88 -14.11 -1.77
C ALA A 147 -39.67 -13.77 -0.48
N LYS A 148 -39.39 -14.45 0.65
CA LYS A 148 -40.00 -14.18 1.96
C LYS A 148 -39.39 -12.93 2.59
N ARG A 149 -40.09 -12.28 3.54
CA ARG A 149 -39.61 -11.01 4.15
C ARG A 149 -38.22 -11.15 4.77
N LEU A 150 -37.93 -12.33 5.31
CA LEU A 150 -36.64 -12.75 5.85
C LEU A 150 -36.21 -14.04 5.12
N PRO A 151 -34.90 -14.36 5.04
CA PRO A 151 -33.75 -13.64 5.63
C PRO A 151 -33.25 -12.45 4.79
N ILE A 152 -32.56 -11.54 5.46
CA ILE A 152 -31.87 -10.38 4.85
C ILE A 152 -30.37 -10.48 5.14
N GLU A 153 -29.55 -10.13 4.15
CA GLU A 153 -28.10 -10.12 4.25
C GLU A 153 -27.56 -8.72 4.01
N GLN A 154 -26.54 -8.36 4.78
CA GLN A 154 -25.86 -7.08 4.62
C GLN A 154 -24.94 -7.12 3.40
N LEU A 155 -24.98 -6.07 2.59
CA LEU A 155 -24.06 -5.88 1.50
C LEU A 155 -22.78 -5.16 1.97
N TRP A 156 -21.66 -5.69 1.51
CA TRP A 156 -20.33 -5.24 1.87
C TRP A 156 -19.59 -4.73 0.64
N GLY A 157 -18.77 -3.72 0.86
CA GLY A 157 -17.76 -3.25 -0.09
C GLY A 157 -16.38 -3.82 0.24
N PRO A 158 -15.33 -3.32 -0.43
CA PRO A 158 -13.98 -3.82 -0.31
C PRO A 158 -13.40 -3.72 1.11
N ALA A 159 -12.47 -4.64 1.41
CA ALA A 159 -11.67 -4.63 2.62
C ALA A 159 -10.29 -4.01 2.34
N ILE A 160 -9.84 -3.12 3.23
CA ILE A 160 -8.58 -2.40 3.09
C ILE A 160 -7.37 -3.34 2.95
N PRO A 161 -7.18 -4.38 3.80
CA PRO A 161 -6.02 -5.27 3.68
C PRO A 161 -5.95 -6.03 2.36
N VAL A 162 -7.12 -6.40 1.80
CA VAL A 162 -7.20 -7.12 0.52
C VAL A 162 -6.85 -6.19 -0.63
N GLU A 163 -7.40 -4.98 -0.64
CA GLU A 163 -7.14 -4.00 -1.70
C GLU A 163 -5.71 -3.43 -1.68
N MET A 164 -5.04 -3.42 -0.52
CA MET A 164 -3.63 -3.02 -0.43
C MET A 164 -2.69 -3.93 -1.22
N LEU A 165 -3.06 -5.20 -1.42
CA LEU A 165 -2.24 -6.19 -2.09
C LEU A 165 -2.59 -6.36 -3.57
N ARG A 166 -3.42 -5.46 -4.11
CA ARG A 166 -4.01 -5.60 -5.44
C ARG A 166 -3.61 -4.44 -6.35
N ASP A 167 -3.37 -4.76 -7.62
CA ASP A 167 -3.25 -3.85 -8.77
C ASP A 167 -2.43 -2.57 -8.46
N ASP A 168 -2.99 -1.39 -8.72
CA ASP A 168 -2.36 -0.08 -8.58
C ASP A 168 -1.79 0.19 -7.19
N ALA A 169 -2.48 -0.28 -6.14
CA ALA A 169 -2.01 -0.09 -4.77
C ALA A 169 -0.72 -0.88 -4.52
N PHE A 170 -0.68 -2.13 -4.98
CA PHE A 170 0.53 -2.97 -4.87
C PHE A 170 1.67 -2.40 -5.71
N GLU A 171 1.41 -1.96 -6.94
CA GLU A 171 2.42 -1.34 -7.81
C GLU A 171 2.98 -0.03 -7.24
N ALA A 172 2.13 0.81 -6.65
CA ALA A 172 2.59 2.01 -5.94
C ALA A 172 3.47 1.69 -4.72
N TRP A 173 3.34 0.48 -4.17
CA TRP A 173 4.19 -0.03 -3.10
C TRP A 173 5.49 -0.66 -3.62
N SER A 174 5.43 -1.48 -4.66
CA SER A 174 6.58 -2.15 -5.28
C SER A 174 7.57 -1.17 -5.92
N ALA A 175 7.12 0.01 -6.37
CA ALA A 175 7.97 1.03 -7.01
C ALA A 175 8.90 1.81 -6.04
N GLN A 176 8.97 1.43 -4.77
CA GLN A 176 9.65 2.17 -3.69
C GLN A 176 11.13 1.83 -3.45
N PRO A 177 11.57 0.56 -3.48
CA PRO A 177 12.95 0.18 -3.18
C PRO A 177 14.04 0.96 -3.93
N PRO A 178 13.91 1.28 -5.24
CA PRO A 178 14.99 2.00 -5.93
C PRO A 178 15.14 3.45 -5.44
N LYS A 179 14.05 4.08 -5.01
CA LYS A 179 14.05 5.46 -4.49
C LYS A 179 14.70 5.55 -3.11
N ILE A 180 14.46 4.56 -2.26
CA ILE A 180 15.11 4.44 -0.94
C ILE A 180 16.63 4.36 -1.12
N ALA A 181 17.08 3.51 -2.05
CA ALA A 181 18.50 3.30 -2.33
C ALA A 181 19.19 4.58 -2.84
N GLN A 182 18.51 5.37 -3.66
CA GLN A 182 19.03 6.65 -4.18
C GLN A 182 19.12 7.72 -3.07
N GLU A 183 18.09 7.86 -2.23
CA GLU A 183 18.13 8.83 -1.13
C GLU A 183 19.19 8.48 -0.08
N ALA A 184 19.38 7.18 0.20
CA ALA A 184 20.45 6.73 1.10
C ALA A 184 21.84 7.16 0.59
N GLN A 185 22.11 7.01 -0.72
CA GLN A 185 23.35 7.47 -1.31
C GLN A 185 23.52 8.99 -1.21
N ARG A 186 22.46 9.74 -1.48
CA ARG A 186 22.48 11.20 -1.35
C ARG A 186 22.86 11.65 0.05
N LEU A 187 22.29 11.01 1.08
CA LEU A 187 22.57 11.33 2.48
C LEU A 187 24.00 10.93 2.88
N VAL A 188 24.47 9.75 2.46
CA VAL A 188 25.86 9.33 2.70
C VAL A 188 26.85 10.31 2.06
N ALA A 189 26.59 10.76 0.82
CA ALA A 189 27.42 11.75 0.15
C ALA A 189 27.46 13.09 0.90
N LEU A 190 26.31 13.56 1.38
CA LEU A 190 26.21 14.79 2.17
C LEU A 190 26.95 14.71 3.52
N MET A 191 26.90 13.55 4.19
CA MET A 191 27.64 13.34 5.43
C MET A 191 29.16 13.32 5.19
N LEU A 192 29.60 12.72 4.08
CA LEU A 192 31.01 12.72 3.69
C LEU A 192 31.53 14.11 3.30
N SER A 193 30.68 14.97 2.74
CA SER A 193 31.06 16.35 2.41
C SER A 193 31.07 17.30 3.60
N GLY A 194 30.90 16.81 4.84
CA GLY A 194 30.91 17.61 6.06
C GLY A 194 29.66 18.49 6.25
N VAL A 195 28.62 18.30 5.43
CA VAL A 195 27.37 19.06 5.56
C VAL A 195 26.59 18.52 6.75
N ALA A 196 26.33 19.38 7.74
CA ALA A 196 25.55 19.03 8.91
C ALA A 196 24.11 18.64 8.52
N ILE A 197 23.80 17.35 8.53
CA ILE A 197 22.44 16.86 8.33
C ILE A 197 21.70 17.02 9.65
N GLY A 198 20.76 17.97 9.70
CA GLY A 198 20.02 18.32 10.92
C GLY A 198 19.48 17.11 11.68
N ARG A 199 19.64 17.11 13.01
CA ARG A 199 18.92 16.23 13.93
C ARG A 199 17.43 16.61 13.80
N GLN A 200 16.67 15.89 12.98
CA GLN A 200 15.22 15.98 13.04
C GLN A 200 14.80 15.38 14.39
N GLY A 201 14.59 16.25 15.37
CA GLY A 201 13.96 15.91 16.63
C GLY A 201 12.55 15.38 16.35
N THR A 202 12.27 14.17 16.83
CA THR A 202 10.89 13.77 17.08
C THR A 202 10.31 14.70 18.15
N PRO A 203 9.07 15.20 17.99
CA PRO A 203 8.35 15.82 19.10
C PRO A 203 8.13 14.81 20.23
#